data_AF-A0A7J2I081-F1
#
_entry.id   AF-A0A7J2I081-F1
#
_cell.length_a   1.000
_cell.length_b   1.000
_cell.length_c   1.000
_cell.angle_alpha   90.00
_cell.angle_beta   90.00
_cell.angle_gamma   90.00
#
_symmetry.space_group_name_H-M   'P 1'
#
loop_
_entity.id
_entity.type
_entity.pdbx_description
1 polymer ?
#
loop_
_entity_poly.entity_id
_entity_poly.type
_entity_poly.pdbx_seq_one_letter_code
_entity_poly.pdbx_strand_id
1 'polypeptide(L)'
;MAKKEKTRDKFTIINELARRRGFFWQSYKIYGGVSGFATYGPLGAKLKQNIEKKLRELFVNKLGILEIESPIIAPSKVFEA
;
A
#
# COMPACT_ATOMS: atom_id res chain seq x y z
N MET A 1 15.80 23.74 34.09
CA MET A 1 15.28 23.75 32.70
C MET A 1 14.49 22.48 32.46
N ALA A 2 13.16 22.55 32.47
CA ALA A 2 12.30 21.39 32.27
C ALA A 2 12.39 20.90 30.83
N LYS A 3 12.77 19.63 30.63
CA LYS A 3 12.72 18.94 29.32
C LYS A 3 11.26 18.89 28.88
N LYS A 4 10.90 19.70 27.89
CA LYS A 4 9.57 19.64 27.25
C LYS A 4 9.45 18.24 26.63
N GLU A 5 8.51 17.45 27.12
CA GLU A 5 8.22 16.12 26.61
C GLU A 5 7.77 16.25 25.15
N LYS A 6 8.57 15.72 24.21
CA LYS A 6 8.25 15.81 22.78
C LYS A 6 7.13 14.83 22.49
N THR A 7 5.88 15.32 22.44
CA THR A 7 4.71 14.55 22.02
C THR A 7 5.05 13.80 20.73
N ARG A 8 4.88 12.47 20.73
CA ARG A 8 5.19 11.64 19.56
C ARG A 8 4.33 12.09 18.39
N ASP A 9 4.97 12.20 17.23
CA ASP A 9 4.28 12.55 15.99
C ASP A 9 3.21 11.50 15.61
N LYS A 10 2.06 11.97 15.13
CA LYS A 10 0.91 11.11 14.82
C LYS A 10 1.22 10.09 13.73
N PHE A 11 1.98 10.48 12.70
CA PHE A 11 2.36 9.56 11.63
C PHE A 11 3.26 8.45 12.15
N THR A 12 4.18 8.78 13.05
CA THR A 12 5.03 7.80 13.73
C THR A 12 4.18 6.79 14.51
N ILE A 13 3.22 7.26 15.30
CA ILE A 13 2.31 6.40 16.08
C ILE A 13 1.49 5.48 15.17
N ILE A 14 0.89 6.03 14.10
CA ILE A 14 0.07 5.26 13.16
C ILE A 14 0.91 4.22 12.43
N ASN A 15 2.11 4.57 11.99
CA ASN A 15 3.01 3.66 11.28
C ASN A 15 3.46 2.51 12.19
N GLU A 16 3.82 2.79 13.45
CA GLU A 16 4.13 1.75 14.43
C GLU A 16 2.94 0.82 14.68
N LEU A 17 1.73 1.37 14.85
CA LEU A 17 0.51 0.60 15.04
C LEU A 17 0.23 -0.30 13.83
N ALA A 18 0.30 0.26 12.62
CA ALA A 18 0.07 -0.46 11.37
C ALA A 18 1.04 -1.65 11.23
N ARG A 19 2.32 -1.45 11.54
CA ARG A 19 3.34 -2.51 11.53
C ARG A 19 3.09 -3.58 12.60
N ARG A 20 2.71 -3.19 13.81
CA ARG A 20 2.41 -4.13 14.93
C ARG A 20 1.16 -4.96 14.68
N ARG A 21 0.17 -4.38 13.99
CA ARG A 21 -1.11 -5.03 13.68
C ARG A 21 -1.10 -5.83 12.36
N GLY A 22 0.00 -5.82 11.63
CA GLY A 22 0.13 -6.59 10.39
C GLY A 22 -0.58 -5.97 9.19
N PHE A 23 -0.57 -4.64 9.09
CA PHE A 23 -1.01 -3.94 7.88
C PHE A 23 0.07 -3.97 6.80
N PHE A 24 1.28 -3.51 7.09
CA PHE A 24 2.38 -3.55 6.13
C PHE A 24 3.75 -3.52 6.81
N TRP A 25 4.76 -3.96 6.05
CA TRP A 25 6.18 -3.81 6.38
C TRP A 25 6.97 -3.43 5.13
N GLN A 26 8.22 -2.97 5.32
CA GLN A 26 9.16 -2.86 4.21
C GLN A 26 9.42 -4.25 3.61
N SER A 27 9.37 -4.37 2.29
CA SER A 27 9.65 -5.65 1.63
C SER A 27 11.08 -6.08 1.86
N TYR A 28 11.29 -7.39 1.95
CA TYR A 28 12.62 -8.01 2.13
C TYR A 28 13.34 -7.57 3.42
N LYS A 29 12.59 -7.18 4.45
CA LYS A 29 13.14 -6.62 5.70
C LYS A 29 14.21 -7.50 6.36
N ILE A 30 14.06 -8.82 6.34
CA ILE A 30 15.05 -9.75 6.93
C ILE A 30 16.37 -9.80 6.13
N TYR A 31 16.39 -9.27 4.91
CA TYR A 31 17.55 -9.17 4.03
C TYR A 31 18.09 -7.72 3.91
N GLY A 32 17.74 -6.84 4.85
CA GLY A 32 18.14 -5.42 4.84
C GLY A 32 17.10 -4.46 4.26
N GLY A 33 16.05 -4.99 3.64
CA GLY A 33 14.95 -4.19 3.08
C GLY A 33 15.29 -3.49 1.77
N VAL A 34 14.27 -3.24 0.96
CA VAL A 34 14.41 -2.46 -0.29
C VAL A 34 13.51 -1.24 -0.21
N SER A 35 14.06 -0.06 -0.48
CA SER A 35 13.28 1.18 -0.50
C SER A 35 12.31 1.19 -1.69
N GLY A 36 11.14 1.80 -1.53
CA GLY A 36 10.10 1.84 -2.56
C GLY A 36 9.19 0.60 -2.62
N PHE A 37 9.49 -0.46 -1.87
CA PHE A 37 8.66 -1.68 -1.84
C PHE A 37 8.05 -1.93 -0.46
N ALA A 38 6.76 -2.28 -0.44
CA ALA A 38 6.03 -2.65 0.76
C ALA A 38 5.36 -4.02 0.60
N THR A 39 5.37 -4.79 1.68
CA THR A 39 4.66 -6.08 1.79
C THR A 39 3.45 -5.88 2.68
N TYR A 40 2.26 -6.16 2.15
CA TYR A 40 1.02 -6.11 2.92
C TYR A 40 0.87 -7.38 3.77
N GLY A 41 0.59 -7.20 5.06
CA GLY A 41 0.23 -8.30 5.95
C GLY A 41 -1.25 -8.68 5.84
N PRO A 42 -1.74 -9.63 6.65
CA PRO A 42 -3.11 -10.15 6.54
C PRO A 42 -4.18 -9.06 6.57
N LEU A 43 -4.07 -8.10 7.51
CA LEU A 43 -5.04 -7.00 7.61
C LEU A 43 -4.88 -5.99 6.47
N GLY A 44 -3.65 -5.71 6.04
CA GLY A 44 -3.39 -4.77 4.96
C GLY A 44 -3.84 -5.31 3.60
N ALA A 45 -3.61 -6.59 3.34
CA ALA A 45 -4.07 -7.26 2.13
C ALA A 45 -5.60 -7.23 2.05
N LYS A 46 -6.28 -7.53 3.17
CA LYS A 46 -7.75 -7.46 3.23
C LYS A 46 -8.26 -6.03 3.05
N LEU A 47 -7.60 -5.05 3.66
CA LEU A 47 -7.95 -3.63 3.48
C LEU A 47 -7.80 -3.20 2.01
N LYS A 48 -6.68 -3.55 1.37
CA LYS A 48 -6.43 -3.27 -0.06
C LYS A 48 -7.54 -3.85 -0.93
N GLN A 49 -7.86 -5.13 -0.76
CA GLN A 49 -8.95 -5.80 -1.50
C GLN A 49 -10.31 -5.14 -1.28
N ASN A 50 -10.61 -4.71 -0.06
CA ASN A 50 -11.86 -4.01 0.25
C ASN A 50 -11.94 -2.66 -0.46
N ILE A 51 -10.85 -1.90 -0.52
CA ILE A 51 -10.76 -0.64 -1.25
C ILE A 51 -10.94 -0.87 -2.75
N GLU A 52 -10.21 -1.82 -3.33
CA GLU A 52 -10.34 -2.19 -4.75
C GLU A 52 -11.78 -2.61 -5.10
N LYS A 53 -12.42 -3.41 -4.24
CA LYS A 53 -13.83 -3.79 -4.43
C LYS A 53 -14.76 -2.58 -4.45
N LYS A 54 -14.53 -1.59 -3.57
CA LYS A 54 -15.34 -0.36 -3.54
C LYS A 54 -15.12 0.50 -4.78
N LEU A 55 -13.91 0.53 -5.31
CA LEU A 55 -13.62 1.22 -6.57
C LEU A 55 -14.31 0.54 -7.75
N ARG A 56 -14.21 -0.78 -7.88
CA ARG A 56 -14.92 -1.52 -8.94
C ARG A 56 -16.43 -1.32 -8.88
N GLU A 57 -17.00 -1.35 -7.68
CA GLU A 57 -18.42 -1.09 -7.47
C GLU A 57 -18.84 0.30 -7.98
N LEU A 58 -17.99 1.31 -7.80
CA LEU A 58 -18.28 2.65 -8.30
C LEU A 58 -18.06 2.78 -9.81
N PHE A 59 -16.88 2.38 -10.28
CA PHE A 59 -16.44 2.68 -11.65
C PHE A 59 -16.90 1.66 -12.68
N VAL A 60 -16.82 0.38 -12.36
CA VAL A 60 -17.22 -0.69 -13.29
C VAL A 60 -18.73 -0.86 -13.25
N ASN A 61 -19.29 -1.07 -12.06
CA ASN A 61 -20.71 -1.44 -11.94
C ASN A 61 -21.65 -0.25 -12.13
N LYS A 62 -21.39 0.89 -11.47
CA LYS A 62 -22.31 2.06 -11.54
C LYS A 62 -22.06 2.97 -12.73
N LEU A 63 -20.82 3.14 -13.14
CA LEU A 63 -20.46 4.02 -14.27
C LEU A 63 -20.27 3.27 -15.60
N GLY A 64 -20.31 1.93 -15.59
CA GLY A 64 -20.23 1.13 -16.80
C GLY A 64 -18.86 1.12 -17.48
N ILE A 65 -17.78 1.42 -16.76
CA ILE A 65 -16.42 1.38 -17.31
C ILE A 65 -16.00 -0.07 -17.52
N LEU A 66 -15.47 -0.38 -18.71
CA LEU A 66 -14.94 -1.71 -19.02
C LEU A 66 -13.59 -1.92 -18.32
N GLU A 67 -13.55 -2.83 -17.36
CA GLU A 67 -12.30 -3.26 -16.71
C GLU A 67 -11.53 -4.20 -17.65
N ILE A 68 -10.23 -3.95 -17.82
CA ILE A 68 -9.29 -4.83 -18.53
C ILE A 68 -8.08 -5.11 -17.62
N GLU A 69 -7.45 -6.28 -17.82
CA GLU A 69 -6.23 -6.66 -17.13
C GLU A 69 -5.14 -7.01 -18.16
N SER A 70 -3.93 -6.51 -17.94
CA SER A 70 -2.77 -6.75 -18.81
C SER A 70 -1.56 -7.23 -18.01
N PRO A 71 -0.58 -7.89 -18.67
CA PRO A 71 0.66 -8.28 -18.00
C PRO A 71 1.46 -7.09 -17.47
N ILE A 72 2.12 -7.29 -16.32
CA ILE A 72 3.03 -6.29 -15.72
C ILE A 72 4.30 -6.10 -16.56
N ILE A 73 4.78 -7.18 -17.19
CA ILE A 73 5.98 -7.16 -18.04
C ILE A 73 5.55 -6.83 -19.48
N ALA A 74 6.13 -5.78 -20.05
CA ALA A 74 5.84 -5.32 -21.41
C ALA A 74 7.11 -5.17 -22.27
N PRO A 75 7.04 -5.35 -23.60
CA PRO A 75 8.17 -5.12 -24.52
C PRO A 75 8.68 -3.67 -24.49
N SER A 76 10.00 -3.46 -24.63
CA SER A 76 10.62 -2.11 -24.55
C SER A 76 9.98 -1.10 -25.49
N LYS A 77 9.64 -1.55 -26.71
CA LYS A 77 9.04 -0.73 -27.77
C LYS A 77 7.75 0.00 -27.34
N VAL A 78 7.02 -0.51 -26.34
CA VAL A 78 5.82 0.14 -25.79
C VAL A 78 6.16 1.46 -25.09
N PHE A 79 7.37 1.59 -24.55
CA PHE A 79 7.84 2.73 -23.76
C PHE A 79 8.72 3.70 -24.55
N GLU A 80 8.95 3.45 -25.84
CA GLU A 80 9.76 4.28 -26.74
C GLU A 80 8.95 5.38 -27.45
N ALA A 81 7.64 5.43 -27.22
CA ALA A 81 6.72 6.40 -27.80
C ALA A 81 6.82 7.80 -27.17
#